data_AF-A0A101FKK7-F1
#
_entry.id   AF-A0A101FKK7-F1
#
_cell.length_a   1.000
_cell.length_b   1.000
_cell.length_c   1.000
_cell.angle_alpha   90.00
_cell.angle_beta   90.00
_cell.angle_gamma   90.00
#
_symmetry.space_group_name_H-M   'P 1'
#
loop_
_entity.id
_entity.type
_entity.pdbx_description
1 polymer ?
#
loop_
_entity_poly.entity_id
_entity_poly.type
_entity_poly.pdbx_seq_one_letter_code
_entity_poly.pdbx_strand_id
1 'polypeptide(L)'
;MTKIRLNVLIAGGTICSLAGAMYAFYTSGVAPSALGRFDWTFLPWVMVVFGGSGNNLGVLLGTFAFITLQKLIVSYKYALSFLPFDPVWLQYLLMGLVLLLILNFRPYGLIREKASYATKPNNMSM
;
A
#
# COMPACT_ATOMS: atom_id res chain seq x y z
N MET A 1 -1.20 25.19 -12.64
CA MET A 1 -0.97 23.73 -12.54
C MET A 1 0.35 23.36 -11.87
N THR A 2 1.45 24.08 -12.10
CA THR A 2 2.78 23.75 -11.57
C THR A 2 2.88 23.80 -10.04
N LYS A 3 2.27 24.79 -9.38
CA LYS A 3 2.29 24.92 -7.91
C LYS A 3 1.63 23.74 -7.18
N ILE A 4 0.53 23.20 -7.71
CA ILE A 4 -0.17 22.04 -7.10
C ILE A 4 0.71 20.79 -7.18
N ARG A 5 1.31 20.53 -8.34
CA ARG A 5 2.21 19.38 -8.53
C ARG A 5 3.44 19.47 -7.63
N LEU A 6 4.00 20.67 -7.48
CA LEU A 6 5.12 20.92 -6.57
C LEU A 6 4.74 20.65 -5.11
N ASN A 7 3.58 21.15 -4.66
CA ASN A 7 3.13 20.93 -3.28
C ASN A 7 2.90 19.45 -2.97
N VAL A 8 2.31 18.69 -3.90
CA VAL A 8 2.11 17.25 -3.74
C VAL A 8 3.44 16.49 -3.69
N LEU A 9 4.39 16.87 -4.55
CA LEU A 9 5.74 16.29 -4.54
C LEU A 9 6.46 16.54 -3.22
N ILE A 10 6.43 17.78 -2.72
CA ILE A 10 7.06 18.15 -1.45
C ILE A 10 6.39 17.39 -0.30
N ALA A 11 5.07 17.38 -0.23
CA ALA A 11 4.33 16.70 0.84
C ALA A 11 4.55 15.18 0.84
N GLY A 12 4.59 14.54 -0.33
CA GLY A 12 4.91 13.11 -0.42
C GLY A 12 6.37 12.81 -0.08
N GLY A 13 7.29 13.66 -0.54
CA GLY A 13 8.72 13.51 -0.32
C GLY A 13 9.15 13.67 1.13
N THR A 14 8.52 14.58 1.89
CA THR A 14 8.79 14.76 3.32
C THR A 14 8.35 13.55 4.13
N ILE A 15 7.16 13.00 3.85
CA ILE A 15 6.64 11.79 4.54
C ILE A 15 7.52 10.58 4.23
N CYS A 16 7.90 10.38 2.96
CA CYS A 16 8.76 9.27 2.55
C CYS A 16 10.15 9.35 3.19
N SER A 17 10.76 10.55 3.19
CA SER A 17 12.07 10.77 3.81
C SER A 17 12.05 10.51 5.32
N LEU A 18 11.00 10.97 6.01
CA LEU A 18 10.84 10.74 7.45
C LEU A 18 10.69 9.24 7.77
N ALA A 19 9.86 8.54 7.01
CA ALA A 19 9.68 7.10 7.16
C ALA A 19 10.99 6.33 6.91
N GLY A 20 11.75 6.72 5.89
CA GLY A 20 13.06 6.13 5.59
C GLY A 20 14.10 6.35 6.71
N ALA A 21 14.14 7.56 7.27
CA ALA A 21 15.01 7.86 8.41
C ALA A 21 14.65 7.01 9.64
N MET A 22 13.35 6.92 9.96
CA MET A 22 12.87 6.06 11.06
C MET A 22 13.22 4.59 10.84
N TYR A 23 13.08 4.10 9.60
CA TYR A 23 13.44 2.72 9.26
C TYR A 23 14.94 2.45 9.45
N ALA A 24 15.81 3.36 9.02
CA ALA A 24 17.26 3.22 9.20
C ALA A 24 17.66 3.16 10.68
N PHE A 25 17.03 3.95 11.54
CA PHE A 25 17.24 3.88 12.99
C PHE A 25 16.74 2.57 13.59
N TYR A 26 15.59 2.07 13.13
CA TYR A 26 15.03 0.81 13.61
C TYR A 26 15.94 -0.39 13.27
N THR A 27 16.51 -0.43 12.07
CA THR A 27 17.35 -1.57 11.63
C THR A 27 18.82 -1.45 12.03
N SER A 28 19.25 -0.32 12.60
CA SER A 28 20.65 -0.02 12.98
C SER A 28 21.66 -0.17 11.82
N GLY A 29 21.18 -0.21 10.58
CA GLY A 29 21.97 -0.47 9.39
C GLY A 29 21.09 -0.89 8.20
N VAL A 30 21.53 -0.55 6.98
CA VAL A 30 20.81 -0.90 5.74
C VAL A 30 21.70 -1.82 4.93
N ALA A 31 21.30 -3.09 4.84
CA ALA A 31 21.97 -4.08 4.02
C ALA A 31 21.19 -4.30 2.71
N PRO A 32 21.86 -4.43 1.54
CA PRO A 32 21.18 -4.74 0.27
C PRO A 32 20.39 -6.05 0.33
N SER A 33 20.85 -7.01 1.13
CA SER A 33 20.16 -8.28 1.37
C SER A 33 18.83 -8.14 2.10
N ALA A 34 18.63 -7.05 2.85
CA ALA A 34 17.38 -6.78 3.56
C ALA A 34 16.34 -6.03 2.70
N LEU A 35 16.73 -5.54 1.52
CA LEU A 35 15.87 -4.81 0.59
C LEU A 35 15.30 -5.77 -0.48
N GLY A 36 14.59 -6.80 -0.04
CA GLY A 36 13.92 -7.74 -0.92
C GLY A 36 12.90 -7.04 -1.84
N ARG A 37 12.91 -7.37 -3.14
CA ARG A 37 11.97 -6.77 -4.12
C ARG A 37 10.51 -7.00 -3.74
N PHE A 38 10.22 -8.18 -3.19
CA PHE A 38 8.89 -8.54 -2.74
C PHE A 38 8.36 -7.56 -1.68
N ASP A 39 9.17 -7.25 -0.66
CA ASP A 39 8.75 -6.42 0.48
C ASP A 39 8.69 -4.92 0.17
N TRP A 40 9.59 -4.45 -0.68
CA TRP A 40 9.80 -3.02 -0.88
C TRP A 40 9.17 -2.43 -2.14
N THR A 41 8.83 -3.25 -3.14
CA THR A 41 8.22 -2.77 -4.39
C THR A 41 6.90 -3.44 -4.70
N PHE A 42 6.82 -4.77 -4.58
CA PHE A 42 5.60 -5.50 -4.91
C PHE A 42 4.50 -5.26 -3.88
N LEU A 43 4.83 -5.39 -2.60
CA LEU A 43 3.91 -5.23 -1.47
C LEU A 43 3.21 -3.86 -1.44
N PRO A 44 3.93 -2.72 -1.48
CA PRO A 44 3.28 -1.40 -1.50
C PRO A 44 2.35 -1.23 -2.70
N TRP A 45 2.72 -1.78 -3.86
CA TRP A 45 1.89 -1.70 -5.06
C TRP A 45 0.59 -2.48 -4.89
N VAL A 46 0.65 -3.68 -4.31
CA VAL A 46 -0.54 -4.48 -3.97
C VAL A 46 -1.45 -3.73 -3.00
N MET A 47 -0.90 -3.08 -1.97
CA MET A 47 -1.68 -2.28 -1.00
C MET A 47 -2.43 -1.13 -1.69
N VAL A 48 -1.77 -0.44 -2.62
CA VAL A 48 -2.36 0.67 -3.39
C VAL A 48 -3.47 0.18 -4.31
N VAL A 49 -3.23 -0.93 -5.04
CA VAL A 49 -4.24 -1.52 -5.93
C VAL A 49 -5.43 -2.07 -5.16
N PHE A 50 -5.20 -2.69 -3.99
CA PHE A 50 -6.25 -3.14 -3.08
C PHE A 50 -7.18 -1.98 -2.68
N GLY A 51 -6.60 -0.86 -2.24
CA GLY A 51 -7.35 0.33 -1.87
C GLY A 51 -8.05 1.03 -3.03
N GLY A 52 -7.51 0.88 -4.25
CA GLY A 52 -8.02 1.46 -5.48
C GLY A 52 -7.26 2.73 -5.90
N SER A 53 -6.55 2.65 -7.02
CA SER A 53 -5.70 3.74 -7.54
C SER A 53 -6.44 5.04 -7.85
N GLY A 54 -7.78 4.99 -8.03
CA GLY A 54 -8.64 6.13 -8.32
C GLY A 54 -9.11 6.93 -7.09
N ASN A 55 -8.77 6.53 -5.86
CA ASN A 55 -9.15 7.29 -4.66
C ASN A 55 -8.10 7.20 -3.53
N ASN A 56 -7.54 8.34 -3.15
CA ASN A 56 -6.54 8.45 -2.08
C ASN A 56 -7.03 7.89 -0.73
N LEU A 57 -8.32 8.04 -0.42
CA LEU A 57 -8.92 7.49 0.80
C LEU A 57 -9.00 5.96 0.77
N GLY A 58 -9.26 5.39 -0.41
CA GLY A 58 -9.27 3.94 -0.60
C GLY A 58 -7.88 3.36 -0.44
N VAL A 59 -6.87 3.98 -1.06
CA VAL A 59 -5.45 3.61 -0.89
C VAL A 59 -5.04 3.63 0.58
N LEU A 60 -5.40 4.68 1.32
CA LEU A 60 -5.06 4.81 2.74
C LEU A 60 -5.68 3.69 3.59
N LEU A 61 -6.98 3.44 3.43
CA LEU A 61 -7.68 2.37 4.16
C LEU A 61 -7.18 0.98 3.79
N GLY A 62 -6.92 0.74 2.50
CA GLY A 62 -6.38 -0.52 2.02
C GLY A 62 -4.98 -0.81 2.56
N THR A 63 -4.11 0.22 2.54
CA THR A 63 -2.77 0.15 3.11
C THR A 63 -2.82 -0.08 4.62
N PHE A 64 -3.68 0.65 5.33
CA PHE A 64 -3.83 0.50 6.77
C PHE A 64 -4.31 -0.90 7.15
N ALA A 65 -5.40 -1.39 6.55
CA ALA A 65 -5.94 -2.71 6.84
C ALA A 65 -4.91 -3.82 6.57
N PHE A 66 -4.17 -3.71 5.46
CA PHE A 66 -3.15 -4.69 5.10
C PHE A 66 -1.98 -4.72 6.08
N ILE A 67 -1.44 -3.55 6.43
CA ILE A 67 -0.34 -3.45 7.39
C ILE A 67 -0.78 -3.92 8.77
N THR A 68 -1.97 -3.54 9.23
CA THR A 68 -2.52 -3.99 10.51
C THR A 68 -2.65 -5.51 10.55
N LEU A 69 -3.22 -6.12 9.52
CA LEU A 69 -3.31 -7.59 9.43
C LEU A 69 -1.93 -8.24 9.44
N GLN A 70 -0.97 -7.73 8.66
CA GLN A 70 0.39 -8.25 8.62
C GLN A 70 1.07 -8.19 10.00
N LYS A 71 0.99 -7.04 10.68
CA LYS A 71 1.57 -6.88 12.03
C LYS A 71 0.85 -7.72 13.07
N LEU A 72 -0.47 -7.91 12.94
CA LEU A 72 -1.25 -8.81 13.80
C LEU A 72 -0.74 -10.25 13.68
N ILE A 73 -0.59 -10.77 12.46
CA ILE A 73 -0.12 -12.14 12.21
C ILE A 73 1.27 -12.36 12.83
N VAL A 74 2.19 -11.40 12.65
CA VAL A 74 3.54 -11.47 13.23
C VAL A 74 3.52 -11.32 14.75
N SER A 75 2.66 -10.46 15.31
CA SER A 75 2.56 -10.24 16.75
C SER A 75 2.00 -11.46 17.48
N TYR A 76 1.03 -12.16 16.88
CA TYR A 76 0.43 -13.36 17.46
C TYR A 76 1.22 -14.65 17.13
N LYS A 77 2.45 -14.53 16.60
CA LYS A 77 3.31 -15.67 16.22
C LYS A 77 3.42 -16.74 17.33
N TYR A 78 3.48 -16.32 18.59
CA TYR A 78 3.59 -17.21 19.76
C TYR A 78 2.27 -17.89 20.16
N ALA A 79 1.12 -17.27 19.89
CA ALA A 79 -0.19 -17.88 20.13
C ALA A 79 -0.54 -18.93 19.05
N LEU A 80 0.05 -18.79 17.86
CA LEU A 80 -0.08 -19.70 16.72
C LEU A 80 0.90 -20.88 16.76
N SER A 81 1.67 -21.07 17.84
CA SER A 81 2.61 -22.20 18.00
C SER A 81 1.95 -23.59 18.00
N PHE A 82 0.61 -23.67 18.01
CA PHE A 82 -0.14 -24.91 17.78
C PHE A 82 -0.13 -25.37 16.31
N LEU A 83 0.14 -24.47 15.35
CA LEU A 83 0.27 -24.83 13.93
C LEU A 83 1.64 -25.48 13.65
N PRO A 84 1.70 -26.54 12.81
CA PRO A 84 2.94 -27.25 12.50
C PRO A 84 3.87 -26.47 11.54
N PHE A 85 3.60 -25.20 11.25
CA PHE A 85 4.34 -24.39 10.29
C PHE A 85 4.60 -22.98 10.81
N ASP A 86 5.72 -22.40 10.36
CA ASP A 86 6.14 -21.06 10.76
C ASP A 86 5.11 -20.01 10.30
N PRO A 87 4.66 -19.10 11.18
CA PRO A 87 3.71 -18.03 10.82
C PRO A 87 4.19 -17.08 9.71
N VAL A 88 5.49 -17.12 9.39
CA VAL A 88 6.06 -16.44 8.23
C VAL A 88 5.43 -16.97 6.92
N TRP A 89 5.21 -18.27 6.80
CA TRP A 89 4.54 -18.87 5.64
C TRP A 89 3.06 -18.50 5.58
N LEU A 90 2.42 -18.38 6.75
CA LEU A 90 1.04 -17.92 6.84
C LEU A 90 0.88 -16.49 6.34
N GLN A 91 1.85 -15.62 6.65
CA GLN A 91 1.89 -14.26 6.10
C GLN A 91 1.95 -14.29 4.57
N TYR A 92 2.88 -15.04 3.97
CA TYR A 92 2.97 -15.13 2.50
C TYR A 92 1.71 -15.72 1.86
N LEU A 93 1.09 -16.73 2.49
CA LEU A 93 -0.16 -17.35 2.03
C LEU A 93 -1.34 -16.36 2.10
N LEU A 94 -1.51 -15.67 3.23
CA LEU A 94 -2.54 -14.65 3.40
C LEU A 94 -2.33 -13.49 2.43
N MET A 95 -1.08 -13.10 2.17
CA MET A 95 -0.78 -12.08 1.17
C MET A 95 -1.16 -12.51 -0.25
N GLY A 96 -0.85 -13.77 -0.62
CA GLY A 96 -1.31 -14.35 -1.89
C GLY A 96 -2.83 -14.39 -1.97
N LEU A 97 -3.50 -14.71 -0.86
CA LEU A 97 -4.95 -14.74 -0.77
C LEU A 97 -5.56 -13.33 -0.92
N VAL A 98 -4.95 -12.30 -0.35
CA VAL A 98 -5.35 -10.90 -0.56
C VAL A 98 -5.19 -10.51 -2.03
N LEU A 99 -4.08 -10.91 -2.68
CA LEU A 99 -3.88 -10.68 -4.12
C LEU A 99 -4.96 -11.36 -4.97
N LEU A 100 -5.33 -12.60 -4.63
CA LEU A 100 -6.40 -13.33 -5.30
C LEU A 100 -7.77 -12.68 -5.07
N LEU A 101 -8.05 -12.21 -3.85
CA LEU A 101 -9.27 -11.49 -3.53
C LEU A 101 -9.39 -10.18 -4.33
N ILE A 102 -8.29 -9.46 -4.55
CA ILE A 102 -8.26 -8.27 -5.43
C ILE A 102 -8.69 -8.62 -6.85
N LEU A 103 -8.06 -9.65 -7.42
CA LEU A 103 -8.36 -10.10 -8.77
C LEU A 103 -9.81 -10.59 -8.91
N ASN A 104 -10.36 -11.18 -7.86
CA ASN A 104 -11.71 -11.73 -7.86
C ASN A 104 -12.80 -10.65 -7.64
N PHE A 105 -12.66 -9.78 -6.64
CA PHE A 105 -13.75 -8.89 -6.24
C PHE A 105 -13.85 -7.61 -7.07
N ARG A 106 -12.73 -6.99 -7.48
CA ARG A 106 -12.74 -5.84 -8.41
C ARG A 106 -11.32 -5.50 -8.89
N PRO A 107 -10.97 -5.74 -10.17
CA PRO A 107 -9.70 -5.31 -10.75
C PRO A 107 -9.54 -3.77 -10.84
N TYR A 108 -10.59 -3.01 -10.51
CA TYR A 108 -10.62 -1.53 -10.50
C TYR A 108 -10.55 -0.91 -9.08
N GLY A 109 -10.37 -1.72 -8.02
CA GLY A 109 -10.21 -1.25 -6.64
C GLY A 109 -11.50 -1.13 -5.79
N LEU A 110 -11.33 -1.09 -4.47
CA LEU A 110 -12.41 -1.06 -3.46
C LEU A 110 -13.31 0.19 -3.56
N ILE A 111 -12.75 1.35 -3.92
CA ILE A 111 -13.52 2.60 -4.01
C ILE A 111 -13.44 3.15 -5.43
N ARG A 112 -14.63 3.31 -6.04
CA ARG A 112 -14.83 3.73 -7.43
C ARG A 112 -14.36 5.18 -7.61
N GLU A 113 -13.53 5.39 -8.63
CA GLU A 113 -12.99 6.69 -9.04
C GLU A 113 -14.12 7.74 -9.13
N LYS A 114 -13.95 8.89 -8.46
CA LYS A 114 -14.84 10.03 -8.73
C LYS A 114 -14.48 10.55 -10.12
N ALA A 115 -15.46 10.58 -11.03
CA ALA A 115 -15.30 11.08 -12.38
C ALA A 115 -14.48 12.39 -12.36
N SER A 116 -13.32 12.36 -13.01
CA SER A 116 -12.52 13.56 -13.24
C SER A 116 -13.41 14.57 -13.97
N TYR A 117 -13.48 15.80 -13.45
CA TYR A 117 -14.20 16.95 -14.02
C TYR A 117 -13.65 17.40 -15.39
N ALA A 118 -12.97 16.53 -16.14
CA ALA A 118 -12.37 16.79 -17.44
C ALA A 118 -13.38 16.82 -18.60
N THR A 119 -14.65 16.45 -18.37
CA THR A 119 -15.73 16.50 -19.36
C THR A 119 -16.79 17.56 -19.00
N LYS A 120 -16.38 18.74 -18.55
CA LYS A 120 -17.22 19.91 -18.80
C LYS A 120 -16.77 20.48 -20.14
N PRO A 121 -17.48 20.21 -21.27
CA PRO A 121 -17.19 20.93 -22.50
C PRO A 121 -17.38 22.41 -22.14
N ASN A 122 -16.29 23.17 -22.18
CA ASN A 122 -16.37 24.60 -22.08
C ASN A 122 -17.18 25.03 -23.31
N ASN A 123 -18.41 25.51 -23.11
CA ASN A 123 -19.25 26.03 -24.17
C ASN A 123 -18.50 27.19 -24.83
N MET A 124 -17.70 26.90 -25.85
CA MET A 124 -17.31 27.84 -26.88
C MET A 124 -18.50 27.95 -27.83
N SER A 125 -19.55 28.63 -27.37
CA SER A 125 -20.58 29.17 -28.25
C SER A 125 -20.33 30.68 -28.35
N MET A 126 -19.85 31.06 -29.53
CA MET A 126 -19.96 32.36 -30.24
C MET A 126 -19.82 33.65 -29.42
#